data_AF-A0A4Y2UC90-F1
#
_entry.id   AF-A0A4Y2UC90-F1
#
_cell.length_a   1.000
_cell.length_b   1.000
_cell.length_c   1.000
_cell.angle_alpha   90.00
_cell.angle_beta   90.00
_cell.angle_gamma   90.00
#
_symmetry.space_group_name_H-M   'P 1'
#
loop_
_entity.id
_entity.type
_entity.pdbx_description
1 polymer ?
#
loop_
_entity_poly.entity_id
_entity_poly.type
_entity_poly.pdbx_seq_one_letter_code
_entity_poly.pdbx_strand_id
1 'polypeptide(L)'
;MENTSNMKPRQDVSIRRRPNALFFGCDHFHPKAIELARTFLQASFEDTARTTVQRQGFRIVQEFSTPLPKMRYKGNAPPVMVLRKSLQKQKGKNMFTNR
;
A
#
# COMPACT_ATOMS: atom_id res chain seq x y z
N MET A 1 -17.57 3.83 10.63
CA MET A 1 -16.93 4.31 9.39
C MET A 1 -15.61 3.59 9.24
N GLU A 2 -15.52 2.70 8.25
CA GLU A 2 -14.28 1.97 7.95
C GLU A 2 -13.24 2.93 7.38
N ASN A 3 -12.08 2.95 8.02
CA ASN A 3 -11.05 3.95 7.82
C ASN A 3 -10.01 3.38 6.87
N THR A 4 -10.33 3.21 5.59
CA THR A 4 -9.41 2.57 4.65
C THR A 4 -8.48 3.61 4.04
N SER A 5 -7.22 3.61 4.45
CA SER A 5 -6.14 4.44 3.90
C SER A 5 -5.73 4.05 2.47
N ASN A 6 -6.40 3.11 1.82
CA ASN A 6 -5.87 2.54 0.60
C ASN A 6 -6.44 3.24 -0.62
N MET A 7 -5.56 3.40 -1.59
CA MET A 7 -5.84 4.12 -2.81
C MET A 7 -6.90 3.41 -3.64
N LYS A 8 -7.75 4.20 -4.30
CA LYS A 8 -8.62 3.66 -5.35
C LYS A 8 -7.76 3.01 -6.47
N PRO A 9 -8.22 1.93 -7.10
CA PRO A 9 -7.59 1.35 -8.27
C PRO A 9 -7.44 2.41 -9.36
N ARG A 10 -6.34 2.35 -10.09
CA ARG A 10 -6.06 3.27 -11.21
C ARG A 10 -5.62 2.47 -12.43
N GLN A 11 -5.98 2.98 -13.59
CA GLN A 11 -5.57 2.39 -14.85
C GLN A 11 -4.11 2.80 -15.14
N ASP A 12 -3.29 1.82 -15.53
CA ASP A 12 -1.93 2.07 -16.02
C ASP A 12 -1.63 1.09 -17.17
N VAL A 13 -0.55 1.32 -17.90
CA VAL A 13 -0.21 0.59 -19.12
C VAL A 13 0.72 -0.57 -18.77
N SER A 14 0.31 -1.79 -19.10
CA SER A 14 1.17 -2.98 -18.94
C SER A 14 2.39 -2.94 -19.89
N ILE A 15 3.46 -3.68 -19.58
CA ILE A 15 4.64 -3.80 -20.47
C ILE A 15 4.24 -4.31 -21.86
N ARG A 16 3.21 -5.17 -21.92
CA ARG A 16 2.66 -5.71 -23.18
C ARG A 16 1.71 -4.72 -23.89
N ARG A 17 1.68 -3.45 -23.46
CA ARG A 17 0.80 -2.39 -23.95
C ARG A 17 -0.68 -2.79 -24.01
N ARG A 18 -1.11 -3.76 -23.19
CA ARG A 18 -2.52 -4.08 -23.06
C ARG A 18 -3.19 -2.93 -22.31
N PRO A 19 -4.11 -2.19 -22.95
CA PRO A 19 -4.95 -1.24 -22.23
C PRO A 19 -5.80 -2.06 -21.25
N ASN A 20 -5.99 -1.57 -20.02
CA ASN A 20 -6.89 -2.13 -18.99
C ASN A 20 -6.26 -3.00 -17.88
N ALA A 21 -4.95 -2.92 -17.63
CA ALA A 21 -4.45 -3.40 -16.34
C ALA A 21 -4.84 -2.39 -15.24
N LEU A 22 -5.72 -2.80 -14.32
CA LEU A 22 -6.05 -2.05 -13.12
C LEU A 22 -4.96 -2.30 -12.08
N PHE A 23 -4.33 -1.23 -11.61
CA PHE A 23 -3.31 -1.28 -10.59
C PHE A 23 -3.84 -0.69 -9.30
N PHE A 24 -3.69 -1.42 -8.21
CA PHE A 24 -3.97 -0.91 -6.89
C PHE A 24 -2.77 -0.11 -6.42
N GLY A 25 -3.04 1.09 -5.90
CA GLY A 25 -2.00 1.79 -5.14
C GLY A 25 -1.61 0.94 -3.94
N CYS A 26 -0.32 0.90 -3.66
CA CYS A 26 0.26 0.08 -2.61
C CYS A 26 -0.48 0.25 -1.29
N ASP A 27 -0.63 -0.84 -0.54
CA ASP A 27 -0.88 -0.73 0.88
C ASP A 27 0.30 0.00 1.52
N HIS A 28 0.01 1.10 2.20
CA HIS A 28 1.03 1.95 2.80
C HIS A 28 1.31 1.42 4.20
N PHE A 29 2.39 0.65 4.32
CA PHE A 29 2.87 0.17 5.60
C PHE A 29 3.85 1.16 6.23
N HIS A 30 3.88 1.18 7.56
CA HIS A 30 4.92 1.90 8.29
C HIS A 30 6.33 1.38 7.88
N PRO A 31 7.36 2.22 7.70
CA PRO A 31 8.68 1.78 7.24
C PRO A 31 9.28 0.61 8.02
N LYS A 32 9.18 0.62 9.35
CA LYS A 32 9.62 -0.51 10.21
C LYS A 32 8.89 -1.82 9.91
N ALA A 33 7.62 -1.76 9.51
CA ALA A 33 6.87 -2.95 9.14
C ALA A 33 7.38 -3.53 7.81
N ILE A 34 7.81 -2.68 6.88
CA ILE A 34 8.45 -3.11 5.62
C ILE A 34 9.80 -3.80 5.89
N GLU A 35 10.58 -3.31 6.85
CA GLU A 35 11.84 -3.96 7.27
C GLU A 35 11.60 -5.37 7.83
N LEU A 36 10.57 -5.55 8.66
CA LEU A 36 10.17 -6.86 9.18
C LEU A 36 9.64 -7.80 8.07
N ALA A 37 8.89 -7.25 7.11
CA ALA A 37 8.40 -8.03 5.97
C ALA A 37 9.57 -8.62 5.15
N ARG A 38 10.63 -7.83 4.91
CA ARG A 38 11.80 -8.28 4.15
C ARG A 38 12.61 -9.40 4.82
N THR A 39 12.47 -9.57 6.12
CA THR A 39 13.29 -10.51 6.90
C THR A 39 12.61 -11.85 7.09
N PHE A 40 11.32 -11.88 7.50
CA PHE A 40 10.63 -13.15 7.75
C PHE A 40 9.11 -13.13 7.54
N LEU A 41 8.47 -11.96 7.36
CA LEU A 41 7.00 -11.85 7.27
C LEU A 41 6.46 -11.56 5.87
N GLN A 42 7.27 -11.72 4.82
CA GLN A 42 6.90 -11.31 3.47
C GLN A 42 5.54 -11.89 3.03
N ALA A 43 5.34 -13.21 3.16
CA ALA A 43 4.10 -13.87 2.78
C ALA A 43 2.87 -13.33 3.55
N SER A 44 3.01 -13.09 4.87
CA SER A 44 1.91 -12.55 5.69
C SER A 44 1.54 -11.12 5.31
N PHE A 45 2.52 -10.30 4.92
CA PHE A 45 2.26 -8.95 4.42
C PHE A 45 1.56 -8.98 3.06
N GLU A 46 1.97 -9.87 2.16
CA GLU A 46 1.31 -10.08 0.88
C GLU A 46 -0.14 -10.54 1.05
N ASP A 47 -0.41 -11.49 1.96
CA ASP A 47 -1.77 -11.93 2.28
C ASP A 47 -2.63 -10.81 2.88
N THR A 48 -2.04 -10.00 3.75
CA THR A 48 -2.74 -8.85 4.35
C THR A 48 -3.11 -7.83 3.28
N ALA A 49 -2.19 -7.52 2.36
CA ALA A 49 -2.44 -6.62 1.24
C ALA A 49 -3.59 -7.13 0.34
N ARG A 50 -3.54 -8.42 -0.04
CA ARG A 50 -4.59 -9.08 -0.83
C ARG A 50 -5.97 -9.01 -0.17
N THR A 51 -6.03 -9.40 1.10
CA THR A 51 -7.27 -9.39 1.88
C THR A 51 -7.85 -7.99 1.99
N THR A 52 -6.98 -6.99 2.16
CA THR A 52 -7.41 -5.60 2.29
C THR A 52 -8.06 -5.09 1.01
N VAL A 53 -7.46 -5.39 -0.15
CA VAL A 53 -8.04 -5.07 -1.46
C VAL A 53 -9.40 -5.72 -1.68
N GLN A 54 -9.55 -7.00 -1.32
CA GLN A 54 -10.83 -7.72 -1.44
C GLN A 54 -11.92 -7.11 -0.55
N ARG A 55 -11.59 -6.78 0.71
CA ARG A 55 -12.53 -6.18 1.67
C ARG A 55 -13.02 -4.80 1.26
N GLN A 56 -12.24 -4.07 0.47
CA GLN A 56 -12.68 -2.77 -0.07
C GLN A 56 -13.80 -2.87 -1.10
N GLY A 57 -14.24 -4.08 -1.47
CA GLY A 57 -15.40 -4.27 -2.33
C GLY A 57 -15.14 -3.97 -3.80
N PHE A 58 -13.87 -3.87 -4.21
CA PHE A 58 -13.52 -3.85 -5.62
C PHE A 58 -13.82 -5.23 -6.21
N ARG A 59 -14.64 -5.29 -7.28
CA ARG A 59 -14.96 -6.53 -8.01
C ARG A 59 -13.77 -7.03 -8.82
N ILE A 60 -12.68 -7.37 -8.13
CA ILE A 60 -11.41 -7.72 -8.75
C ILE A 60 -11.00 -9.11 -8.28
N VAL A 61 -10.80 -10.00 -9.26
CA VAL A 61 -10.30 -11.36 -9.04
C VAL A 61 -8.78 -11.30 -9.12
N GLN A 62 -8.10 -11.62 -8.03
CA GLN A 62 -6.63 -11.72 -8.00
C GLN A 62 -6.21 -13.14 -8.39
N GLU A 63 -5.32 -13.27 -9.37
CA GLU A 63 -4.65 -14.54 -9.67
C GLU A 63 -3.53 -14.80 -8.66
N PHE A 64 -3.58 -15.97 -7.99
CA PHE A 64 -2.65 -16.32 -6.91
C PHE A 64 -1.24 -16.69 -7.38
N SER A 65 -1.03 -16.93 -8.68
CA SER A 65 0.19 -17.51 -9.25
C SER A 65 1.12 -16.52 -9.93
N THR A 66 0.82 -15.22 -9.92
CA THR A 66 1.68 -14.24 -10.61
C THR A 66 2.98 -14.00 -9.83
N PRO A 67 4.15 -14.20 -10.45
CA PRO A 67 5.42 -13.92 -9.80
C PRO A 67 5.56 -12.42 -9.51
N LEU A 68 6.20 -12.10 -8.38
CA LEU A 68 6.49 -10.72 -8.01
C LEU A 68 7.42 -10.08 -9.05
N PRO A 69 7.03 -8.93 -9.64
CA PRO A 69 7.88 -8.26 -10.60
C PRO A 69 9.13 -7.69 -9.90
N LYS A 70 10.27 -7.66 -10.59
CA LYS A 70 11.54 -7.11 -10.06
C LYS A 70 11.55 -5.58 -9.88
N MET A 71 10.45 -4.90 -10.20
CA MET A 71 10.32 -3.45 -10.08
C MET A 71 9.87 -3.06 -8.66
N ARG A 72 10.30 -1.89 -8.18
CA ARG A 72 9.94 -1.40 -6.84
C ARG A 72 8.49 -0.92 -6.75
N TYR A 73 7.98 -0.31 -7.82
CA TYR A 73 6.60 0.17 -7.92
C TYR A 73 6.20 0.23 -9.39
N LYS A 74 4.88 0.23 -9.65
CA LYS A 74 4.29 0.31 -10.98
C LYS A 74 3.55 1.62 -11.15
N GLY A 75 3.86 2.36 -12.22
CA GLY A 75 3.31 3.69 -12.48
C GLY A 75 3.81 4.73 -11.48
N ASN A 76 3.03 5.79 -11.25
CA ASN A 76 3.33 6.81 -10.24
C ASN A 76 2.64 6.49 -8.90
N ALA A 77 3.36 6.69 -7.79
CA ALA A 77 2.85 6.61 -6.43
C ALA A 77 2.37 8.01 -5.97
N PRO A 78 1.06 8.30 -6.04
CA PRO A 78 0.51 9.60 -5.66
C PRO A 78 0.42 9.69 -4.13
N PRO A 79 0.19 10.90 -3.59
CA PRO A 79 -0.06 11.05 -2.18
C PRO A 79 -1.35 10.36 -1.73
N VAL A 80 -1.32 9.81 -0.51
CA VAL A 80 -2.51 9.25 0.16
C VAL A 80 -3.13 10.31 1.04
N MET A 81 -4.40 10.60 0.82
CA MET A 81 -5.18 11.46 1.72
C MET A 81 -5.67 10.63 2.91
N VAL A 82 -5.22 10.98 4.11
CA VAL A 82 -5.63 10.33 5.35
C VAL A 82 -6.14 11.34 6.37
N LEU A 83 -7.10 10.94 7.20
CA LEU A 83 -7.55 11.76 8.31
C LEU A 83 -6.45 11.91 9.36
N ARG A 84 -6.39 13.06 10.03
CA ARG A 84 -5.40 13.33 11.10
C ARG A 84 -5.38 12.23 12.18
N LYS A 85 -6.55 11.68 12.53
CA LYS A 85 -6.69 10.58 13.49
C LYS A 85 -6.01 9.28 13.06
N SER A 86 -5.75 9.11 11.77
CA SER A 86 -5.12 7.93 11.17
C SER A 86 -3.60 8.07 11.07
N LEU A 87 -3.05 9.27 11.27
CA LEU A 87 -1.61 9.49 11.30
C LEU A 87 -1.03 8.93 12.60
N GLN A 88 0.15 8.30 12.49
CA GLN A 88 0.89 7.88 13.68
C GLN A 88 1.21 9.09 14.54
N LYS A 89 0.83 9.03 15.82
CA LYS A 89 1.18 10.08 16.79
C LYS A 89 2.70 10.14 16.90
N GLN A 90 3.29 11.27 16.52
CA GLN A 90 4.67 11.55 16.85
C GLN A 90 4.76 11.58 18.38
N LYS A 91 5.50 10.63 18.99
CA LYS A 91 5.88 10.76 20.40
C LYS A 91 6.53 12.14 20.52
N GLY A 92 5.96 13.02 21.34
CA GLY A 92 6.38 14.42 21.42
C GLY A 92 7.90 14.50 21.54
N LYS A 93 8.55 15.05 20.51
CA LYS A 93 9.84 15.68 20.74
C LYS A 93 9.51 16.99 21.44
N ASN A 94 9.95 17.15 22.67
CA ASN A 94 9.93 18.43 23.36
C ASN A 94 10.76 19.42 22.54
N MET A 95 10.14 20.08 21.55
CA MET A 95 10.73 21.23 20.85
C MET A 95 10.43 22.48 21.67
N PHE A 96 11.03 22.53 22.84
CA PHE A 96 11.36 23.76 23.54
C PHE A 96 12.80 23.59 24.03
N THR A 97 13.75 23.66 23.11
CA THR A 97 15.12 24.00 23.51
C THR A 97 15.13 25.51 23.70
N ASN A 98 15.24 25.93 24.96
CA ASN A 98 15.42 27.31 25.38
C ASN A 98 16.41 28.04 24.46
N ARG A 99 15.97 29.18 23.92
CA ARG A 99 16.75 30.41 23.78
C ARG A 99 15.80 31.56 23.46
#